data_AF-A0A2E2JNT4-F1
#
_entry.id   AF-A0A2E2JNT4-F1
#
_cell.length_a   1.000
_cell.length_b   1.000
_cell.length_c   1.000
_cell.angle_alpha   90.00
_cell.angle_beta   90.00
_cell.angle_gamma   90.00
#
_symmetry.space_group_name_H-M   'P 1'
#
loop_
_entity.id
_entity.type
_entity.pdbx_description
1 polymer ?
#
loop_
_entity_poly.entity_id
_entity_poly.type
_entity_poly.pdbx_seq_one_letter_code
_entity_poly.pdbx_strand_id
1 'polypeptide(L)'
;MPATGRIVAGSAKSSHDICDRKARLYCDMGTDDFRSRIFALGQRFHARFPGQMTEIETTLATATVDPAAVVSLRMALHAMAGNAPTLGFPQIGAEARRLEAVIAPAAETNRNLTDDEKRQVEGGLKTLRALRDEQNETYS
;
A
#
# COMPACT_ATOMS: atom_id res chain seq x y z
N MET A 1 21.80 77.12 -9.22
CA MET A 1 21.11 76.22 -8.28
C MET A 1 20.49 75.07 -9.07
N PRO A 2 21.01 73.83 -9.00
CA PRO A 2 20.24 72.65 -9.36
C PRO A 2 20.06 71.73 -8.15
N ALA A 3 18.81 71.37 -7.84
CA ALA A 3 18.47 70.38 -6.82
C ALA A 3 18.54 68.98 -7.44
N THR A 4 19.46 68.17 -6.95
CA THR A 4 19.71 66.78 -7.36
C THR A 4 18.63 65.85 -6.80
N GLY A 5 18.06 65.03 -7.67
CA GLY A 5 17.11 63.98 -7.31
C GLY A 5 17.77 62.83 -6.55
N ARG A 6 16.98 62.17 -5.70
CA ARG A 6 17.35 60.93 -5.01
C ARG A 6 16.43 59.81 -5.50
N ILE A 7 16.90 59.05 -6.48
CA ILE A 7 16.28 57.77 -6.87
C ILE A 7 16.71 56.75 -5.81
N VAL A 8 15.73 56.15 -5.12
CA VAL A 8 15.96 55.07 -4.15
C VAL A 8 16.27 53.80 -4.94
N ALA A 9 17.47 53.26 -4.72
CA ALA A 9 17.96 52.08 -5.42
C ALA A 9 17.08 50.85 -5.13
N GLY A 10 16.57 50.24 -6.20
CA GLY A 10 15.97 48.91 -6.15
C GLY A 10 17.00 47.89 -5.68
N SER A 11 16.65 47.14 -4.64
CA SER A 11 17.45 46.02 -4.14
C SER A 11 17.45 44.91 -5.19
N ALA A 12 18.51 44.83 -5.99
CA ALA A 12 18.76 43.71 -6.89
C ALA A 12 19.01 42.45 -6.05
N LYS A 13 18.03 41.55 -5.96
CA LYS A 13 18.23 40.24 -5.34
C LYS A 13 19.27 39.48 -6.18
N SER A 14 20.33 39.03 -5.53
CA SER A 14 21.45 38.33 -6.17
C SER A 14 20.96 37.07 -6.90
N SER A 15 21.45 36.85 -8.13
CA SER A 15 21.10 35.69 -8.98
C SER A 15 21.35 34.35 -8.27
N HIS A 16 22.29 34.31 -7.32
CA HIS A 16 22.64 33.14 -6.52
C HIS A 16 21.51 32.74 -5.52
N ASP A 17 20.83 33.71 -4.91
CA ASP A 17 19.70 33.47 -3.98
C ASP A 17 18.46 32.92 -4.70
N ILE A 18 18.29 33.27 -5.97
CA ILE A 18 17.17 32.80 -6.80
C ILE A 18 17.40 31.33 -7.21
N CYS A 19 18.64 30.95 -7.51
CA CYS A 19 19.01 29.57 -7.82
C CYS A 19 18.81 28.64 -6.62
N ASP A 20 19.23 29.05 -5.41
CA ASP A 20 19.07 28.22 -4.20
C ASP A 20 17.60 28.08 -3.78
N ARG A 21 16.82 29.16 -3.91
CA ARG A 21 15.36 29.13 -3.65
C ARG A 21 14.61 28.25 -4.66
N LYS A 22 14.94 28.33 -5.95
CA LYS A 22 14.34 27.46 -6.98
C LYS A 22 14.70 26.01 -6.72
N ALA A 23 15.96 25.69 -6.40
CA ALA A 23 16.39 24.33 -6.09
C ALA A 23 15.61 23.74 -4.90
N ARG A 24 15.40 24.52 -3.83
CA ARG A 24 14.54 24.08 -2.70
C ARG A 24 13.09 23.86 -3.12
N LEU A 25 12.49 24.78 -3.89
CA LEU A 25 11.13 24.61 -4.42
C LEU A 25 10.99 23.37 -5.32
N TYR A 26 11.98 23.06 -6.16
CA TYR A 26 11.94 21.88 -7.02
C TYR A 26 12.14 20.57 -6.22
N CYS A 27 12.98 20.56 -5.19
CA CYS A 27 13.11 19.39 -4.29
C CYS A 27 11.83 19.16 -3.48
N ASP A 28 11.22 20.21 -2.94
CA ASP A 28 10.00 20.13 -2.12
C ASP A 28 8.80 19.67 -2.96
N MET A 29 8.63 20.26 -4.15
CA MET A 29 7.59 19.87 -5.13
C MET A 29 7.77 18.43 -5.64
N GLY A 30 9.02 17.98 -5.84
CA GLY A 30 9.31 16.62 -6.28
C GLY A 30 8.98 15.56 -5.21
N THR A 31 9.20 15.88 -3.93
CA THR A 31 8.83 14.99 -2.81
C THR A 31 7.33 14.98 -2.54
N ASP A 32 6.63 16.09 -2.72
CA ASP A 32 5.19 16.18 -2.50
C ASP A 32 4.37 15.53 -3.62
N ASP A 33 4.80 15.60 -4.88
CA ASP A 33 4.19 14.83 -5.98
C ASP A 33 4.35 13.32 -5.73
N PHE A 34 5.55 12.87 -5.34
CA PHE A 34 5.81 11.46 -5.02
C PHE A 34 4.95 10.97 -3.85
N ARG A 35 4.91 11.72 -2.74
CA ARG A 35 4.07 11.40 -1.58
C ARG A 35 2.59 11.36 -1.94
N SER A 36 2.12 12.34 -2.72
CA SER A 36 0.73 12.39 -3.19
C SER A 36 0.37 11.18 -4.05
N ARG A 37 1.29 10.71 -4.90
CA ARG A 37 1.11 9.51 -5.73
C ARG A 37 1.08 8.22 -4.91
N ILE A 38 1.95 8.09 -3.91
CA ILE A 38 1.93 6.95 -2.98
C ILE A 38 0.63 6.95 -2.16
N PHE A 39 0.20 8.12 -1.66
CA PHE A 39 -1.07 8.26 -0.95
C PHE A 39 -2.26 7.88 -1.82
N ALA A 40 -2.33 8.37 -3.05
CA ALA A 40 -3.39 8.02 -4.00
C ALA A 40 -3.41 6.51 -4.31
N LEU A 41 -2.23 5.86 -4.35
CA LEU A 41 -2.14 4.42 -4.53
C LEU A 41 -2.62 3.65 -3.28
N GLY A 42 -2.30 4.13 -2.08
CA GLY A 42 -2.85 3.62 -0.82
C GLY A 42 -4.37 3.71 -0.76
N GLN A 43 -4.94 4.85 -1.16
CA GLN A 43 -6.40 5.03 -1.26
C GLN A 43 -7.06 4.05 -2.24
N ARG A 44 -6.44 3.80 -3.39
CA ARG A 44 -6.93 2.81 -4.36
C ARG A 44 -6.87 1.39 -3.79
N PHE A 45 -5.82 1.06 -3.04
CA PHE A 45 -5.72 -0.22 -2.37
C PHE A 45 -6.81 -0.39 -1.31
N HIS A 46 -7.07 0.63 -0.48
CA HIS A 46 -8.19 0.64 0.46
C HIS A 46 -9.54 0.40 -0.21
N ALA A 47 -9.78 1.08 -1.33
CA ALA A 47 -11.02 0.93 -2.10
C ALA A 47 -11.17 -0.48 -2.68
N ARG A 48 -10.06 -1.11 -3.09
CA ARG A 48 -10.05 -2.46 -3.66
C ARG A 48 -10.09 -3.57 -2.60
N PHE A 49 -9.63 -3.29 -1.38
CA PHE A 49 -9.46 -4.29 -0.32
C PHE A 49 -10.72 -5.12 -0.03
N PRO A 50 -11.93 -4.55 0.11
CA PRO A 50 -13.15 -5.35 0.34
C PRO A 50 -13.41 -6.35 -0.78
N GLY A 51 -13.22 -5.94 -2.04
CA GLY A 51 -13.38 -6.81 -3.20
C GLY A 51 -12.37 -7.95 -3.20
N GLN A 52 -11.10 -7.66 -2.91
CA GLN A 52 -10.05 -8.68 -2.79
C GLN A 52 -10.35 -9.68 -1.68
N MET A 53 -10.86 -9.23 -0.53
CA MET A 53 -11.25 -10.13 0.55
C MET A 53 -12.39 -11.06 0.12
N THR A 54 -13.41 -10.54 -0.56
CA THR A 54 -14.52 -11.37 -1.08
C THR A 54 -14.03 -12.41 -2.10
N GLU A 55 -13.11 -12.02 -3.00
CA GLU A 55 -12.50 -12.94 -3.98
C GLU A 55 -11.72 -14.06 -3.28
N ILE A 56 -10.93 -13.72 -2.25
CA ILE A 56 -10.16 -14.67 -1.44
C ILE A 56 -11.10 -15.64 -0.70
N GLU A 57 -12.16 -15.14 -0.08
CA GLU A 57 -13.13 -15.98 0.65
C GLU A 57 -13.92 -16.91 -0.27
N THR A 58 -14.32 -16.41 -1.43
CA THR A 58 -15.00 -17.24 -2.44
C THR A 58 -14.08 -18.37 -2.89
N THR A 59 -12.80 -18.07 -3.11
CA THR A 59 -11.80 -19.09 -3.48
C THR A 59 -11.54 -20.07 -2.34
N LEU A 60 -11.49 -19.60 -1.10
CA LEU A 60 -11.31 -20.44 0.09
C LEU A 60 -12.46 -21.44 0.28
N ALA A 61 -13.68 -21.07 -0.11
CA ALA A 61 -14.85 -21.93 0.01
C ALA A 61 -14.71 -23.23 -0.80
N THR A 62 -13.99 -23.21 -1.92
CA THR A 62 -13.77 -24.38 -2.79
C THR A 62 -12.41 -25.05 -2.57
N ALA A 63 -11.50 -24.44 -1.81
CA ALA A 63 -10.14 -24.91 -1.59
C ALA A 63 -10.02 -26.28 -0.87
N THR A 64 -11.08 -26.76 -0.21
CA THR A 64 -11.13 -28.11 0.40
C THR A 64 -11.51 -29.22 -0.57
N VAL A 65 -12.02 -28.87 -1.75
CA VAL A 65 -12.46 -29.85 -2.77
C VAL A 65 -11.69 -29.72 -4.09
N ASP A 66 -11.09 -28.55 -4.36
CA ASP A 66 -10.36 -28.26 -5.59
C ASP A 66 -8.93 -27.77 -5.33
N PRO A 67 -7.89 -28.54 -5.70
CA PRO A 67 -6.50 -28.10 -5.66
C PRO A 67 -6.21 -26.82 -6.45
N ALA A 68 -6.90 -26.58 -7.56
CA ALA A 68 -6.68 -25.39 -8.38
C ALA A 68 -7.10 -24.10 -7.63
N ALA A 69 -8.14 -24.20 -6.80
CA ALA A 69 -8.53 -23.14 -5.89
C ALA A 69 -7.44 -22.84 -4.84
N VAL A 70 -6.71 -23.86 -4.34
CA VAL A 70 -5.58 -23.67 -3.41
C VAL A 70 -4.45 -22.88 -4.06
N VAL A 71 -4.11 -23.19 -5.31
CA VAL A 71 -3.11 -22.45 -6.08
C VAL A 71 -3.55 -21.00 -6.30
N SER A 72 -4.82 -20.80 -6.67
CA SER A 72 -5.40 -19.47 -6.89
C SER A 72 -5.40 -18.64 -5.61
N LEU A 73 -5.78 -19.25 -4.48
CA LEU A 73 -5.74 -18.64 -3.15
C LEU A 73 -4.32 -18.22 -2.76
N ARG A 74 -3.32 -19.07 -3.02
CA ARG A 74 -1.90 -18.74 -2.79
C ARG A 74 -1.47 -17.52 -3.60
N MET A 75 -1.83 -17.44 -4.88
CA MET A 75 -1.49 -16.29 -5.72
C MET A 75 -2.15 -14.99 -5.22
N ALA A 76 -3.40 -15.05 -4.78
CA ALA A 76 -4.08 -13.88 -4.21
C ALA A 76 -3.39 -13.39 -2.92
N LEU A 77 -3.05 -14.31 -2.00
CA LEU A 77 -2.33 -13.99 -0.76
C LEU A 77 -0.91 -13.47 -1.04
N HIS A 78 -0.20 -14.07 -1.99
CA HIS A 78 1.12 -13.63 -2.43
C HIS A 78 1.10 -12.18 -2.94
N ALA A 79 0.13 -11.86 -3.81
CA ALA A 79 -0.04 -10.50 -4.33
C ALA A 79 -0.35 -9.50 -3.21
N MET A 80 -1.19 -9.87 -2.24
CA MET A 80 -1.49 -9.03 -1.08
C MET A 80 -0.24 -8.83 -0.20
N ALA A 81 0.51 -9.88 0.07
CA ALA A 81 1.74 -9.84 0.85
C ALA A 81 2.83 -8.95 0.22
N GLY A 82 2.90 -8.91 -1.12
CA GLY A 82 3.84 -8.05 -1.85
C GLY A 82 3.38 -6.60 -1.96
N ASN A 83 2.09 -6.36 -2.19
CA ASN A 83 1.57 -5.03 -2.44
C ASN A 83 1.28 -4.25 -1.14
N ALA A 84 0.77 -4.89 -0.10
CA ALA A 84 0.35 -4.17 1.11
C ALA A 84 1.49 -3.37 1.79
N PRO A 85 2.71 -3.90 2.00
CA PRO A 85 3.79 -3.15 2.63
C PRO A 85 4.27 -1.95 1.81
N THR A 86 4.28 -2.05 0.48
CA THR A 86 4.74 -0.96 -0.40
C THR A 86 3.79 0.24 -0.40
N LEU A 87 2.57 0.04 0.08
CA LEU A 87 1.51 1.03 0.16
C LEU A 87 1.29 1.57 1.57
N GLY A 88 2.16 1.20 2.52
CA GLY A 88 2.06 1.65 3.91
C GLY A 88 1.32 0.69 4.85
N PHE A 89 1.02 -0.54 4.41
CA PHE A 89 0.30 -1.54 5.21
C PHE A 89 1.18 -2.77 5.55
N PRO A 90 2.25 -2.59 6.33
CA PRO A 90 3.20 -3.67 6.62
C PRO A 90 2.57 -4.82 7.41
N GLN A 91 1.64 -4.53 8.33
CA GLN A 91 0.97 -5.55 9.14
C GLN A 91 0.04 -6.43 8.30
N ILE A 92 -0.72 -5.82 7.37
CA ILE A 92 -1.56 -6.56 6.40
C ILE A 92 -0.67 -7.47 5.54
N GLY A 93 0.47 -6.98 5.07
CA GLY A 93 1.39 -7.78 4.27
C GLY A 93 2.02 -8.94 5.05
N ALA A 94 2.38 -8.72 6.32
CA ALA A 94 2.92 -9.76 7.19
C ALA A 94 1.88 -10.86 7.46
N GLU A 95 0.64 -10.47 7.73
CA GLU A 95 -0.48 -11.38 7.95
C GLU A 95 -0.78 -12.23 6.70
N ALA A 96 -0.85 -11.59 5.52
CA ALA A 96 -1.05 -12.27 4.25
C ALA A 96 0.08 -13.29 3.96
N ARG A 97 1.34 -12.94 4.26
CA ARG A 97 2.48 -13.85 4.11
C ARG A 97 2.40 -15.04 5.07
N ARG A 98 1.94 -14.84 6.30
CA ARG A 98 1.71 -15.94 7.24
C ARG A 98 0.66 -16.90 6.70
N LEU A 99 -0.44 -16.38 6.16
CA LEU A 99 -1.49 -17.20 5.54
C LEU A 99 -1.00 -17.92 4.28
N GLU A 100 -0.21 -17.26 3.44
CA GLU A 100 0.45 -17.88 2.29
C GLU A 100 1.28 -19.09 2.71
N ALA A 101 2.06 -18.96 3.80
CA ALA A 101 2.88 -20.05 4.32
C ALA A 101 2.07 -21.26 4.82
N VAL A 102 0.87 -21.03 5.40
CA VAL A 102 -0.02 -22.12 5.84
C VAL A 102 -0.46 -22.98 4.65
N ILE A 103 -0.77 -22.36 3.51
CA ILE A 103 -1.30 -23.07 2.35
C ILE A 103 -0.24 -23.46 1.31
N ALA A 104 0.99 -22.97 1.44
CA ALA A 104 2.08 -23.26 0.50
C ALA A 104 2.32 -24.77 0.30
N PRO A 105 2.38 -25.61 1.36
CA PRO A 105 2.57 -27.05 1.17
C PRO A 105 1.45 -27.70 0.37
N ALA A 106 0.20 -27.24 0.57
CA ALA A 106 -0.95 -27.75 -0.15
C ALA A 106 -0.90 -27.39 -1.64
N ALA A 107 -0.56 -26.14 -1.95
CA ALA A 107 -0.40 -25.68 -3.32
C ALA A 107 0.76 -26.36 -4.06
N GLU A 108 1.89 -26.56 -3.39
CA GLU A 108 3.11 -27.18 -3.97
C GLU A 108 2.90 -28.66 -4.30
N THR A 109 2.14 -29.36 -3.46
CA THR A 109 1.80 -30.78 -3.66
C THR A 109 0.51 -30.99 -4.46
N ASN A 110 -0.09 -29.90 -4.97
CA ASN A 110 -1.34 -29.90 -5.72
C ASN A 110 -2.46 -30.70 -5.03
N ARG A 111 -2.61 -30.49 -3.72
CA ARG A 111 -3.66 -31.10 -2.90
C ARG A 111 -4.64 -30.04 -2.41
N ASN A 112 -5.79 -30.52 -1.97
CA ASN A 112 -6.81 -29.72 -1.30
C ASN A 112 -6.32 -29.27 0.09
N LEU A 113 -6.92 -28.20 0.62
CA LEU A 113 -6.75 -27.83 2.02
C LEU A 113 -7.43 -28.85 2.93
N THR A 114 -6.79 -29.12 4.07
CA THR A 114 -7.44 -29.76 5.20
C THR A 114 -8.39 -28.80 5.90
N ASP A 115 -9.36 -29.32 6.66
CA ASP A 115 -10.27 -28.49 7.45
C ASP A 115 -9.53 -27.62 8.46
N ASP A 116 -8.41 -28.11 8.99
CA ASP A 116 -7.57 -27.39 9.95
C ASP A 116 -6.87 -26.20 9.29
N GLU A 117 -6.28 -26.40 8.11
CA GLU A 117 -5.68 -25.33 7.30
C GLU A 117 -6.74 -24.30 6.89
N LYS A 118 -7.92 -24.76 6.45
CA LYS A 118 -9.04 -23.86 6.14
C LYS A 118 -9.43 -23.00 7.33
N ARG A 119 -9.61 -23.58 8.53
CA ARG A 119 -9.93 -22.83 9.76
C ARG A 119 -8.84 -21.82 10.12
N GLN A 120 -7.57 -22.17 9.94
CA GLN A 120 -6.46 -21.24 10.15
C GLN A 120 -6.52 -20.06 9.19
N VAL A 121 -6.81 -20.31 7.91
CA VAL A 121 -6.96 -19.26 6.91
C VAL A 121 -8.16 -18.37 7.24
N GLU A 122 -9.33 -18.93 7.54
CA GLU A 122 -10.52 -18.17 7.95
C GLU A 122 -10.23 -17.27 9.17
N GLY A 123 -9.49 -17.80 10.15
CA GLY A 123 -9.03 -17.03 11.31
C GLY A 123 -8.17 -15.82 10.91
N GLY A 124 -7.17 -16.03 10.05
CA GLY A 124 -6.32 -14.91 9.61
C GLY A 124 -7.02 -13.94 8.66
N LEU A 125 -8.02 -14.37 7.88
CA LEU A 125 -8.83 -13.44 7.08
C LEU A 125 -9.64 -12.48 7.98
N LYS A 126 -10.08 -12.95 9.16
CA LYS A 126 -10.69 -12.07 10.18
C LYS A 126 -9.65 -11.09 10.74
N THR A 127 -8.42 -11.54 11.00
CA THR A 127 -7.32 -10.66 11.42
C THR A 127 -6.99 -9.61 10.37
N LEU A 128 -6.94 -9.97 9.08
CA LEU A 128 -6.74 -9.02 7.98
C LEU A 128 -7.81 -7.92 7.94
N ARG A 129 -9.08 -8.27 8.21
CA ARG A 129 -10.16 -7.28 8.31
C ARG A 129 -9.97 -6.36 9.50
N ALA A 130 -9.69 -6.92 10.68
CA ALA A 130 -9.46 -6.13 11.89
C ALA A 130 -8.30 -5.14 11.70
N LEU A 131 -7.17 -5.61 11.14
CA LEU A 131 -6.03 -4.74 10.80
C LEU A 131 -6.44 -3.62 9.84
N ARG A 132 -7.22 -3.94 8.79
CA ARG A 132 -7.70 -2.91 7.86
C ARG A 132 -8.62 -1.89 8.52
N ASP A 133 -9.47 -2.32 9.45
CA ASP A 133 -10.40 -1.43 10.14
C ASP A 133 -9.65 -0.52 11.14
N GLU A 134 -8.67 -1.03 11.88
CA GLU A 134 -7.75 -0.24 12.72
C GLU A 134 -6.99 0.83 11.92
N GLN A 135 -6.55 0.48 10.70
CA GLN A 135 -5.91 1.45 9.81
C GLN A 135 -6.91 2.51 9.32
N ASN A 136 -8.17 2.15 9.07
CA ASN A 136 -9.18 3.10 8.59
C ASN A 136 -9.53 4.17 9.66
N GLU A 137 -9.47 3.80 10.94
CA GLU A 137 -9.62 4.73 12.07
C GLU A 137 -8.43 5.69 12.23
N THR A 138 -7.23 5.26 11.82
CA THR A 138 -6.01 6.08 11.90
C THR A 138 -5.95 7.17 10.82
N TYR A 139 -6.73 7.03 9.74
CA TYR A 139 -6.76 7.95 8.59
C TYR A 139 -8.12 8.66 8.37
N SER A 140 -9.07 8.54 9.32
CA SER A 140 -10.27 9.40 9.40
C SER A 140 -10.03 10.62 10.28
#